data_AF-A0A699RSZ7-F1
#
_entry.id   AF-A0A699RSZ7-F1
#
_cell.length_a   1.000
_cell.length_b   1.000
_cell.length_c   1.000
_cell.angle_alpha   90.00
_cell.angle_beta   90.00
_cell.angle_gamma   90.00
#
_symmetry.space_group_name_H-M   'P 1'
#
loop_
_entity.id
_entity.type
_entity.pdbx_description
1 polymer ?
#
loop_
_entity_poly.entity_id
_entity_poly.type
_entity_poly.pdbx_seq_one_letter_code
_entity_poly.pdbx_strand_id
1 'polypeptide(L)'
;MDDFCREKGIKREYNVARTPQRYGVAERRNRTLIETARTMLADSKLTTTFCVEGVSTACYVQNRVLIVKPHNKTPYELFKGFK
;
A
#
# COMPACT_ATOMS: atom_id res chain seq x y z
N MET A 1 -20.25 -9.77 4.23
CA MET A 1 -18.90 -9.29 4.59
C MET A 1 -18.59 -9.52 6.07
N ASP A 2 -19.51 -9.23 6.99
CA ASP A 2 -19.28 -9.54 8.41
C ASP A 2 -19.14 -11.05 8.69
N ASP A 3 -19.86 -11.90 7.94
CA ASP A 3 -19.70 -13.35 8.04
C ASP A 3 -18.32 -13.83 7.60
N PHE A 4 -17.78 -13.27 6.50
CA PHE A 4 -16.43 -13.56 6.05
C PHE A 4 -15.38 -13.11 7.07
N CYS A 5 -15.53 -11.89 7.62
CA CYS A 5 -14.62 -11.40 8.65
C CYS A 5 -14.67 -12.28 9.90
N ARG A 6 -15.87 -12.68 10.34
CA ARG A 6 -16.06 -13.58 11.48
C ARG A 6 -15.44 -14.95 11.24
N GLU A 7 -15.66 -15.54 10.07
CA GLU A 7 -15.08 -16.83 9.67
C GLU A 7 -13.54 -16.80 9.64
N LYS A 8 -12.95 -15.69 9.16
CA LYS A 8 -11.48 -15.51 9.12
C LYS A 8 -10.88 -14.98 10.43
N GLY A 9 -11.68 -14.81 11.49
CA GLY A 9 -11.20 -14.25 12.77
C GLY A 9 -10.77 -12.78 12.69
N ILE A 10 -11.21 -12.06 11.66
CA ILE A 10 -10.89 -10.65 11.43
C ILE A 10 -11.89 -9.79 12.20
N LYS A 11 -11.42 -9.07 13.22
CA LYS A 11 -12.23 -8.05 13.89
C LYS A 11 -12.40 -6.84 12.98
N ARG A 12 -13.64 -6.50 12.64
CA ARG A 12 -13.96 -5.35 11.80
C ARG A 12 -14.24 -4.13 12.66
N GLU A 13 -13.38 -3.12 12.56
CA GLU A 13 -13.52 -1.86 13.28
C GLU A 13 -13.95 -0.76 12.31
N TYR A 14 -15.09 -0.14 12.58
CA TYR A 14 -15.65 0.94 11.79
C TYR A 14 -15.25 2.29 12.39
N ASN A 15 -14.86 3.23 11.55
CA ASN A 15 -14.69 4.61 11.96
C ASN A 15 -15.98 5.40 11.78
N VAL A 16 -16.06 6.53 12.46
CA VAL A 16 -17.15 7.50 12.30
C VAL A 16 -17.19 7.97 10.84
N ALA A 17 -18.39 8.03 10.27
CA ALA A 17 -18.58 8.51 8.91
C ALA A 17 -18.02 9.94 8.77
N ARG A 18 -17.37 10.22 7.62
CA ARG A 18 -16.83 11.55 7.26
C ARG A 18 -15.67 12.08 8.12
N THR A 19 -14.92 11.22 8.82
CA THR A 19 -13.63 11.60 9.44
C THR A 19 -12.44 11.01 8.67
N PRO A 20 -12.05 11.55 7.49
CA PRO A 20 -10.92 11.07 6.71
C PRO A 20 -9.58 11.19 7.45
N GLN A 21 -9.49 12.07 8.45
CA GLN A 21 -8.27 12.25 9.25
C GLN A 21 -7.79 10.96 9.92
N ARG A 22 -8.71 10.04 10.26
CA ARG A 22 -8.37 8.73 10.89
C ARG A 22 -7.82 7.69 9.90
N TYR A 23 -8.12 7.80 8.60
CA TYR A 23 -7.57 6.91 7.56
C TYR A 23 -6.29 7.44 6.94
N GLY A 24 -5.75 8.55 7.48
CA GLY A 24 -4.66 9.28 6.85
C GLY A 24 -3.42 8.45 6.53
N VAL A 25 -3.10 7.40 7.30
CA VAL A 25 -1.96 6.52 6.99
C VAL A 25 -2.22 5.70 5.73
N ALA A 26 -3.36 5.02 5.64
CA ALA A 26 -3.73 4.20 4.50
C ALA A 26 -3.97 5.07 3.25
N GLU A 27 -4.66 6.19 3.39
CA GLU A 27 -4.92 7.12 2.29
C GLU A 27 -3.64 7.72 1.71
N ARG A 28 -2.68 8.14 2.55
CA ARG A 28 -1.38 8.64 2.08
C ARG A 28 -0.62 7.56 1.32
N ARG A 29 -0.58 6.34 1.85
CA ARG A 29 0.09 5.21 1.18
C ARG A 29 -0.54 4.87 -0.15
N ASN A 30 -1.87 4.81 -0.22
CA ASN A 30 -2.59 4.54 -1.47
C ASN A 30 -2.32 5.61 -2.52
N ARG A 31 -2.28 6.90 -2.13
CA ARG A 31 -1.95 8.00 -3.04
C ARG A 31 -0.54 7.84 -3.61
N THR A 32 0.46 7.63 -2.76
CA THR A 32 1.85 7.44 -3.19
C THR A 32 2.00 6.22 -4.10
N LEU A 33 1.26 5.13 -3.84
CA LEU A 33 1.28 3.93 -4.68
C LEU A 33 0.75 4.22 -6.10
N ILE A 34 -0.39 4.89 -6.21
CA ILE A 34 -0.99 5.24 -7.50
C ILE A 34 -0.13 6.25 -8.26
N GLU A 35 0.41 7.25 -7.58
CA GLU A 35 1.32 8.23 -8.19
C GLU A 35 2.59 7.54 -8.72
N THR A 36 3.19 6.65 -7.94
CA THR A 36 4.38 5.90 -8.37
C THR A 36 4.08 5.03 -9.59
N ALA A 37 2.95 4.32 -9.59
CA ALA A 37 2.54 3.51 -10.73
C ALA A 37 2.35 4.37 -12.00
N ARG A 38 1.72 5.54 -11.87
CA ARG A 38 1.55 6.49 -12.99
C ARG A 38 2.91 7.00 -13.50
N THR A 39 3.83 7.34 -12.60
CA THR A 39 5.17 7.79 -12.97
C THR A 39 5.95 6.68 -13.69
N MET A 40 5.91 5.44 -13.19
CA MET A 40 6.55 4.28 -13.83
C MET A 40 6.01 4.03 -15.24
N LEU A 41 4.69 4.13 -15.43
CA LEU A 41 4.08 3.97 -16.75
C LEU A 41 4.44 5.11 -17.71
N ALA A 42 4.44 6.35 -17.22
CA ALA A 42 4.82 7.51 -18.02
C ALA A 42 6.29 7.43 -18.47
N ASP A 43 7.19 7.05 -17.56
CA ASP A 43 8.63 6.89 -17.85
C ASP A 43 8.90 5.76 -18.85
N SER A 44 8.21 4.64 -18.69
CA SER A 44 8.30 3.50 -19.63
C SER A 44 7.53 3.68 -20.94
N LYS A 45 6.83 4.82 -21.12
CA LYS A 45 5.96 5.11 -22.26
C LYS A 45 4.86 4.05 -22.48
N LEU A 46 4.43 3.40 -21.39
CA LEU A 46 3.38 2.41 -21.41
C LEU A 46 2.00 3.08 -21.24
N THR A 47 1.00 2.49 -21.88
CA THR A 47 -0.39 2.92 -21.78
C THR A 47 -0.99 2.57 -20.41
N THR A 48 -2.06 3.28 -20.03
CA THR A 48 -2.82 3.03 -18.79
C THR A 48 -3.48 1.65 -18.74
N THR A 49 -3.52 0.91 -19.85
CA THR A 49 -3.90 -0.52 -19.85
C THR A 49 -3.04 -1.35 -18.89
N PHE A 50 -1.78 -0.97 -18.68
CA PHE A 50 -0.84 -1.65 -17.78
C PHE A 50 -0.91 -1.14 -16.33
N CYS A 51 -1.99 -0.46 -15.93
CA CYS A 51 -2.12 0.07 -14.56
C CYS A 51 -2.06 -1.02 -13.49
N VAL A 52 -2.55 -2.24 -13.75
CA VAL A 52 -2.51 -3.33 -12.77
C VAL A 52 -1.07 -3.76 -12.52
N GLU A 53 -0.29 -3.96 -13.59
CA GLU A 53 1.13 -4.31 -13.55
C GLU A 53 1.97 -3.18 -12.97
N GLY A 54 1.65 -1.93 -13.32
CA GLY A 54 2.29 -0.73 -12.78
C GLY A 54 2.09 -0.60 -11.27
N VAL A 55 0.87 -0.83 -10.78
CA VAL A 55 0.56 -0.80 -9.34
C VAL A 55 1.22 -1.97 -8.61
N SER A 56 1.23 -3.18 -9.19
CA SER A 56 1.92 -4.34 -8.62
C SER A 56 3.42 -4.09 -8.46
N THR A 57 4.06 -3.56 -9.51
CA THR A 57 5.48 -3.21 -9.51
C THR A 57 5.78 -2.10 -8.52
N ALA A 58 4.98 -1.03 -8.50
CA ALA A 58 5.12 0.06 -7.53
C ALA A 58 5.01 -0.47 -6.08
N CYS A 59 4.06 -1.37 -5.80
CA CYS A 59 3.90 -2.00 -4.50
C CYS A 59 5.13 -2.83 -4.12
N TYR A 60 5.64 -3.62 -5.05
CA TYR A 60 6.84 -4.44 -4.85
C TYR A 60 8.06 -3.59 -4.50
N VAL A 61 8.32 -2.55 -5.29
CA VAL A 61 9.48 -1.65 -5.11
C VAL A 61 9.35 -0.87 -3.80
N GLN A 62 8.19 -0.26 -3.52
CA GLN A 62 8.00 0.53 -2.30
C GLN A 62 8.19 -0.30 -1.02
N ASN A 63 7.78 -1.57 -1.03
CA ASN A 63 7.91 -2.43 0.14
C ASN A 63 9.33 -2.97 0.35
N ARG A 64 10.18 -3.00 -0.69
CA ARG A 64 11.51 -3.62 -0.64
C ARG A 64 12.68 -2.68 -0.77
N VAL A 65 12.47 -1.44 -1.21
CA VAL A 65 13.56 -0.49 -1.45
C VAL A 65 13.51 0.69 -0.48
N LEU A 66 12.30 1.15 -0.13
CA LEU A 66 12.18 2.32 0.75
C LEU A 66 12.57 1.97 2.18
N ILE A 67 13.50 2.74 2.74
CA ILE A 67 13.91 2.59 4.13
C ILE A 67 12.97 3.37 5.06
N VAL A 68 12.42 2.66 6.04
CA VAL A 68 11.68 3.25 7.15
C VAL A 68 12.70 3.83 8.14
N LYS A 69 12.90 5.15 8.07
CA LYS A 69 13.97 5.88 8.80
C LYS A 69 14.11 5.49 10.28
N PRO A 70 13.05 5.37 11.09
CA PRO A 70 13.18 5.00 12.50
C PRO A 70 13.80 3.62 12.75
N HIS A 71 13.72 2.70 11.78
CA HIS A 71 14.17 1.32 11.94
C HIS A 71 15.35 0.95 11.04
N ASN A 72 15.74 1.85 10.14
CA ASN A 72 16.76 1.62 9.11
C ASN A 72 16.55 0.31 8.32
N LYS A 73 15.28 -0.05 8.09
CA LYS A 73 14.85 -1.29 7.43
C LYS A 73 13.74 -1.01 6.42
N THR A 74 13.61 -1.89 5.46
CA THR A 74 12.50 -1.89 4.50
C THR A 74 11.21 -2.39 5.14
N PRO A 75 10.02 -1.98 4.65
CA PRO A 75 8.75 -2.54 5.11
C PRO A 75 8.70 -4.07 5.04
N TYR A 76 9.32 -4.66 4.02
CA TYR A 76 9.39 -6.10 3.84
C TYR A 76 10.19 -6.79 4.96
N GLU A 77 11.36 -6.24 5.33
CA GLU A 77 12.17 -6.76 6.44
C GLU A 77 11.44 -6.62 7.77
N LEU A 78 10.78 -5.49 8.01
CA LEU A 78 9.97 -5.26 9.21
C LEU A 78 8.81 -6.24 9.31
N PHE A 79 8.12 -6.50 8.20
CA PHE A 79 7.00 -7.44 8.16
C PHE A 79 7.44 -8.89 8.36
N LYS A 80 8.57 -9.28 7.76
CA LYS A 80 9.10 -10.64 7.87
C LYS A 80 9.87 -10.89 9.18
N GLY A 81 10.20 -9.84 9.94
CA GLY A 81 10.95 -9.94 11.18
C GLY A 81 12.42 -10.33 11.00
N PHE A 82 12.98 -10.16 9.79
CA PHE A 82 14.40 -10.44 9.56
C PHE A 82 15.27 -9.35 10.21
N LYS A 83 16.35 -9.81 10.87
CA LYS A 83 17.25 -8.96 11.65
C LYS A 83 18.32 -8.35 10.77
#